data_AF-A0A1G6BKJ1-F1
#
_entry.id   AF-A0A1G6BKJ1-F1
#
_cell.length_a   1.000
_cell.length_b   1.000
_cell.length_c   1.000
_cell.angle_alpha   90.00
_cell.angle_beta   90.00
_cell.angle_gamma   90.00
#
_symmetry.space_group_name_H-M   'P 1'
#
loop_
_entity.id
_entity.type
_entity.pdbx_description
1 polymer ?
#
loop_
_entity_poly.entity_id
_entity_poly.type
_entity_poly.pdbx_seq_one_letter_code
_entity_poly.pdbx_strand_id
1 'polypeptide(L)'
;MDRPPGIAGVTAMTDLRIPDAGNGLETFRFGAASPFPTTASAPFNRVAFGAAHVVADPRADVDPWLAAAIDWDATIAYRRHLWGLGIHVAEAMDTAQRGMGLDWPNALDLIRRSTAAARADGHRNLAAGAGTDHLDPAEATSVDQVIRAYEEQFEAIEAAGAPIILMASRALARVATSADDYLRVYDRLLSQAREPVIIHWLGDMFDPALAGYWGSDDIATAMATALDAIRAHPDKVDGIKISLLDADWEIAMRRKLPAGVRMYTGDDFNFAELILGDEQGYSDALLGIFDSIAPAASAALARLADGDEAGFRQILEPTVPLSRLIFAAPTRFYKTGVVFLAWLNGYQDHFTMIGGQESARSVRHLTNVARLADTARLIVDPEQATVRLKAYLAVHGID
;
A
#
# COMPACT_ATOMS: atom_id res chain seq x y z
N MET A 1 -7.01 -36.30 -35.38
CA MET A 1 -6.44 -35.22 -36.22
C MET A 1 -5.26 -34.66 -35.47
N ASP A 2 -4.08 -35.08 -35.90
CA ASP A 2 -2.80 -34.67 -35.36
C ASP A 2 -2.60 -33.16 -35.52
N ARG A 3 -2.20 -32.48 -34.43
CA ARG A 3 -1.61 -31.15 -34.52
C ARG A 3 -0.15 -31.31 -34.97
N PRO A 4 0.34 -30.52 -35.93
CA PRO A 4 1.73 -30.59 -36.36
C PRO A 4 2.68 -30.06 -35.25
N PRO A 5 3.91 -30.58 -35.15
CA PRO A 5 4.94 -30.04 -34.27
C PRO A 5 5.73 -28.91 -34.96
N GLY A 6 6.14 -27.91 -34.17
CA GLY A 6 7.00 -26.79 -34.58
C GLY A 6 6.19 -25.49 -34.76
N ILE A 7 6.51 -24.38 -34.11
CA ILE A 7 7.85 -23.81 -33.89
C ILE A 7 7.90 -23.24 -32.46
N ALA A 8 8.83 -23.73 -31.64
CA ALA A 8 9.29 -23.00 -30.47
C ALA A 8 10.10 -21.81 -31.00
N GLY A 9 9.41 -20.69 -31.26
CA GLY A 9 10.08 -19.43 -31.49
C GLY A 9 10.65 -19.00 -30.15
N VAL A 10 11.97 -19.09 -29.99
CA VAL A 10 12.67 -18.17 -29.09
C VAL A 10 12.48 -16.81 -29.75
N THR A 11 11.41 -16.10 -29.39
CA THR A 11 11.30 -14.68 -29.67
C THR A 11 12.48 -14.06 -28.94
N ALA A 12 13.50 -13.66 -29.70
CA ALA A 12 14.66 -13.01 -29.11
C ALA A 12 14.14 -11.80 -28.32
N MET A 13 14.31 -11.83 -26.99
CA MET A 13 13.96 -10.71 -26.12
C MET A 13 14.60 -9.46 -26.70
N THR A 14 13.74 -8.53 -27.13
CA THR A 14 14.16 -7.37 -27.89
C THR A 14 14.80 -6.37 -26.95
N ASP A 15 15.94 -5.81 -27.37
CA ASP A 15 16.57 -4.72 -26.64
C ASP A 15 15.66 -3.49 -26.59
N LEU A 16 15.55 -2.90 -25.41
CA LEU A 16 14.85 -1.64 -25.17
C LEU A 16 15.86 -0.50 -25.07
N ARG A 17 15.50 0.67 -25.59
CA ARG A 17 16.25 1.92 -25.39
C ARG A 17 15.60 2.68 -24.24
N ILE A 18 16.26 2.76 -23.08
CA ILE A 18 15.72 3.49 -21.92
C ILE A 18 16.56 4.73 -21.59
N PRO A 19 15.98 5.78 -20.99
CA PRO A 19 16.74 6.95 -20.56
C PRO A 19 17.85 6.59 -19.56
N ASP A 20 19.06 7.08 -19.84
CA ASP A 20 20.22 6.94 -18.94
C ASP A 20 20.32 8.11 -17.94
N ALA A 21 21.42 8.15 -17.18
CA ALA A 21 21.64 9.19 -16.18
C ALA A 21 21.92 10.59 -16.76
N GLY A 22 22.47 10.66 -17.97
CA GLY A 22 22.93 11.85 -18.68
C GLY A 22 21.98 12.37 -19.75
N ASN A 23 20.71 11.94 -19.74
CA ASN A 23 19.67 12.23 -20.75
C ASN A 23 19.96 11.63 -22.13
N GLY A 24 20.86 10.64 -22.20
CA GLY A 24 21.01 9.76 -23.35
C GLY A 24 20.08 8.56 -23.26
N LEU A 25 20.31 7.58 -24.13
CA LEU A 25 19.59 6.31 -24.14
C LEU A 25 20.59 5.16 -24.02
N GLU A 26 20.34 4.27 -23.08
CA GLU A 26 21.08 3.02 -22.89
C GLU A 26 20.26 1.81 -23.34
N THR A 27 20.95 0.72 -23.70
CA THR A 27 20.31 -0.55 -24.00
C THR A 27 19.97 -1.28 -22.71
N PHE A 28 18.72 -1.70 -22.58
CA PHE A 28 18.21 -2.49 -21.46
C PHE A 28 17.49 -3.74 -21.95
N ARG A 29 17.63 -4.83 -21.21
CA ARG A 29 16.93 -6.08 -21.46
C ARG A 29 16.52 -6.67 -20.11
N PHE A 30 15.26 -7.06 -19.98
CA PHE A 30 14.81 -7.81 -18.82
C PHE A 30 15.56 -9.15 -18.72
N GLY A 31 15.82 -9.59 -17.50
CA GLY A 31 16.42 -10.88 -17.19
C GLY A 31 15.42 -12.03 -17.24
N ALA A 32 15.72 -13.08 -16.48
CA ALA A 32 14.85 -14.25 -16.37
C ALA A 32 13.57 -13.92 -15.59
N ALA A 33 12.48 -14.60 -15.96
CA ALA A 33 11.19 -14.51 -15.29
C ALA A 33 11.30 -14.70 -13.76
N SER A 34 10.34 -14.10 -13.07
CA SER A 34 10.24 -14.17 -11.62
C SER A 34 10.19 -15.62 -11.15
N PRO A 35 11.03 -16.02 -10.18
CA PRO A 35 10.99 -17.36 -9.60
C PRO A 35 9.98 -17.46 -8.45
N PHE A 36 9.32 -16.36 -8.09
CA PHE A 36 8.46 -16.29 -6.91
C PHE A 36 7.11 -16.97 -7.16
N PRO A 37 6.48 -17.50 -6.10
CA PRO A 37 5.25 -18.26 -6.24
C PRO A 37 4.07 -17.35 -6.59
N THR A 38 3.05 -17.93 -7.20
CA THR A 38 1.76 -17.26 -7.48
C THR A 38 0.71 -17.53 -6.40
N THR A 39 1.01 -18.42 -5.45
CA THR A 39 0.19 -18.76 -4.28
C THR A 39 1.07 -18.99 -3.06
N ALA A 40 0.58 -18.71 -1.85
CA ALA A 40 1.31 -19.00 -0.62
C ALA A 40 1.68 -20.48 -0.53
N SER A 41 2.93 -20.76 -0.13
CA SER A 41 3.42 -22.13 0.06
C SER A 41 3.32 -22.61 1.51
N ALA A 42 3.19 -21.70 2.47
CA ALA A 42 3.16 -21.97 3.91
C ALA A 42 2.48 -20.81 4.67
N PRO A 43 1.97 -21.05 5.90
CA PRO A 43 1.53 -19.96 6.78
C PRO A 43 2.72 -19.10 7.24
N PHE A 44 2.45 -17.84 7.57
CA PHE A 44 3.48 -16.89 8.03
C PHE A 44 3.53 -16.79 9.56
N ASN A 45 4.68 -16.40 10.10
CA ASN A 45 4.86 -16.02 11.50
C ASN A 45 4.80 -14.49 11.72
N ARG A 46 4.23 -13.78 10.75
CA ARG A 46 3.91 -12.34 10.75
C ARG A 46 2.53 -12.15 10.17
N VAL A 47 1.83 -11.13 10.62
CA VAL A 47 0.64 -10.62 9.94
C VAL A 47 1.09 -9.63 8.88
N ALA A 48 0.74 -9.88 7.62
CA ALA A 48 1.19 -9.06 6.49
C ALA A 48 0.01 -8.57 5.67
N PHE A 49 -0.19 -7.26 5.65
CA PHE A 49 -1.15 -6.57 4.80
C PHE A 49 -0.44 -5.88 3.64
N GLY A 50 -0.99 -6.04 2.44
CA GLY A 50 -0.74 -5.18 1.30
C GLY A 50 -1.82 -4.10 1.25
N ALA A 51 -1.43 -2.82 1.27
CA ALA A 51 -2.34 -1.73 0.96
C ALA A 51 -2.57 -1.72 -0.55
N ALA A 52 -3.75 -2.18 -0.99
CA ALA A 52 -3.99 -2.50 -2.40
C ALA A 52 -4.35 -1.25 -3.22
N HIS A 53 -3.80 -1.14 -4.43
CA HIS A 53 -4.16 -0.12 -5.42
C HIS A 53 -5.56 -0.36 -6.02
N VAL A 54 -6.03 0.58 -6.84
CA VAL A 54 -7.29 0.47 -7.59
C VAL A 54 -6.99 0.53 -9.08
N VAL A 55 -7.73 -0.25 -9.88
CA VAL A 55 -7.62 -0.22 -11.34
C VAL A 55 -8.70 0.72 -11.88
N ALA A 56 -8.28 1.76 -12.59
CA ALA A 56 -9.22 2.67 -13.24
C ALA A 56 -9.90 2.00 -14.44
N ASP A 57 -11.13 2.38 -14.78
CA ASP A 57 -11.73 2.03 -16.07
C ASP A 57 -11.24 3.01 -17.15
N PRO A 58 -10.37 2.58 -18.09
CA PRO A 58 -9.78 3.49 -19.07
C PRO A 58 -10.76 3.87 -20.20
N ARG A 59 -11.96 3.27 -20.24
CA ARG A 59 -12.97 3.50 -21.29
C ARG A 59 -14.15 4.32 -20.79
N ALA A 60 -14.20 4.64 -19.51
CA ALA A 60 -15.25 5.45 -18.93
C ALA A 60 -15.19 6.89 -19.47
N ASP A 61 -16.36 7.46 -19.79
CA ASP A 61 -16.51 8.85 -20.21
C ASP A 61 -16.58 9.75 -18.96
N VAL A 62 -15.42 9.99 -18.36
CA VAL A 62 -15.26 10.85 -17.17
C VAL A 62 -14.08 11.79 -17.35
N ASP A 63 -14.12 12.94 -16.69
CA ASP A 63 -12.94 13.81 -16.53
C ASP A 63 -11.98 13.16 -15.51
N PRO A 64 -10.83 12.57 -15.91
CA PRO A 64 -10.08 11.66 -15.03
C PRO A 64 -9.47 12.33 -13.80
N TRP A 65 -9.31 13.65 -13.83
CA TRP A 65 -8.81 14.44 -12.70
C TRP A 65 -9.89 14.82 -11.68
N LEU A 66 -11.17 14.73 -12.06
CA LEU A 66 -12.29 15.19 -11.25
C LEU A 66 -13.18 14.04 -10.76
N ALA A 67 -13.22 12.93 -11.50
CA ALA A 67 -14.06 11.79 -11.17
C ALA A 67 -13.28 10.47 -11.29
N ALA A 68 -13.49 9.58 -10.31
CA ALA A 68 -12.98 8.22 -10.36
C ALA A 68 -13.93 7.32 -11.15
N ALA A 69 -13.38 6.59 -12.13
CA ALA A 69 -14.03 5.45 -12.76
C ALA A 69 -13.19 4.21 -12.49
N ILE A 70 -13.81 3.14 -11.97
CA ILE A 70 -13.12 1.97 -11.43
C ILE A 70 -13.50 0.73 -12.24
N ASP A 71 -12.49 0.01 -12.71
CA ASP A 71 -12.68 -1.36 -13.18
C ASP A 71 -12.78 -2.28 -11.95
N TRP A 72 -14.00 -2.59 -11.56
CA TRP A 72 -14.27 -3.40 -10.38
C TRP A 72 -13.78 -4.84 -10.51
N ASP A 73 -13.81 -5.41 -11.71
CA ASP A 73 -13.43 -6.81 -11.91
C ASP A 73 -11.92 -6.97 -11.78
N ALA A 74 -11.14 -6.09 -12.43
CA ALA A 74 -9.69 -6.07 -12.29
C ALA A 74 -9.26 -5.72 -10.86
N THR A 75 -9.92 -4.72 -10.25
CA THR A 75 -9.66 -4.29 -8.87
C THR A 75 -9.86 -5.44 -7.88
N ILE A 76 -10.95 -6.20 -7.96
CA ILE A 76 -11.22 -7.34 -7.08
C ILE A 76 -10.36 -8.55 -7.42
N ALA A 77 -10.06 -8.79 -8.71
CA ALA A 77 -9.13 -9.84 -9.12
C ALA A 77 -7.75 -9.66 -8.47
N TYR A 78 -7.28 -8.42 -8.33
CA TYR A 78 -6.02 -8.15 -7.63
C TYR A 78 -6.08 -8.44 -6.13
N ARG A 79 -7.22 -8.19 -5.44
CA ARG A 79 -7.39 -8.60 -4.03
C ARG A 79 -7.29 -10.13 -3.90
N ARG A 80 -7.90 -10.87 -4.83
CA ARG A 80 -7.79 -12.34 -4.87
C ARG A 80 -6.37 -12.82 -5.09
N HIS A 81 -5.59 -12.11 -5.91
CA HIS A 81 -4.16 -12.39 -6.06
C HIS A 81 -3.41 -12.25 -4.72
N LEU A 82 -3.63 -11.14 -4.00
CA LEU A 82 -3.01 -10.92 -2.67
C LEU A 82 -3.43 -12.01 -1.67
N TRP A 83 -4.73 -12.34 -1.58
CA TRP A 83 -5.20 -13.41 -0.70
C TRP A 83 -4.65 -14.79 -1.08
N GLY A 84 -4.53 -15.08 -2.38
CA GLY A 84 -3.91 -16.31 -2.87
C GLY A 84 -2.44 -16.44 -2.46
N LEU A 85 -1.75 -15.32 -2.30
CA LEU A 85 -0.38 -15.22 -1.77
C LEU A 85 -0.31 -15.19 -0.24
N GLY A 86 -1.43 -15.34 0.47
CA GLY A 86 -1.49 -15.29 1.94
C GLY A 86 -1.39 -13.87 2.51
N ILE A 87 -1.34 -12.85 1.66
CA ILE A 87 -1.25 -11.45 2.05
C ILE A 87 -2.66 -10.92 2.33
N HIS A 88 -2.83 -10.30 3.49
CA HIS A 88 -4.07 -9.64 3.87
C HIS A 88 -4.25 -8.35 3.05
N VAL A 89 -5.48 -7.88 2.89
CA VAL A 89 -5.77 -6.65 2.15
C VAL A 89 -6.08 -5.52 3.12
N ALA A 90 -5.30 -4.44 3.05
CA ALA A 90 -5.65 -3.17 3.68
C ALA A 90 -6.39 -2.32 2.64
N GLU A 91 -7.72 -2.26 2.76
CA GLU A 91 -8.62 -1.77 1.73
C GLU A 91 -8.91 -0.28 1.86
N ALA A 92 -9.07 0.39 0.72
CA ALA A 92 -9.39 1.82 0.63
C ALA A 92 -8.45 2.73 1.45
N MET A 93 -7.17 2.34 1.51
CA MET A 93 -6.07 3.07 2.15
C MET A 93 -5.44 4.11 1.19
N ASP A 94 -4.38 4.80 1.62
CA ASP A 94 -3.68 5.79 0.78
C ASP A 94 -3.21 5.19 -0.57
N THR A 95 -2.79 3.92 -0.63
CA THR A 95 -2.38 3.26 -1.90
C THR A 95 -3.53 3.11 -2.89
N ALA A 96 -4.78 2.99 -2.41
CA ALA A 96 -5.99 3.04 -3.22
C ALA A 96 -6.36 4.48 -3.67
N GLN A 97 -5.46 5.45 -3.47
CA GLN A 97 -5.63 6.88 -3.77
C GLN A 97 -6.70 7.57 -2.93
N ARG A 98 -7.00 7.03 -1.73
CA ARG A 98 -7.98 7.60 -0.79
C ARG A 98 -7.61 9.05 -0.41
N GLY A 99 -8.55 9.99 -0.59
CA GLY A 99 -8.31 11.42 -0.33
C GLY A 99 -7.37 12.10 -1.34
N MET A 100 -6.99 11.41 -2.43
CA MET A 100 -6.15 11.91 -3.52
C MET A 100 -6.62 11.35 -4.88
N GLY A 101 -7.93 11.21 -5.06
CA GLY A 101 -8.56 10.74 -6.30
C GLY A 101 -9.73 9.80 -6.06
N LEU A 102 -9.62 8.91 -5.07
CA LEU A 102 -10.74 8.05 -4.63
C LEU A 102 -11.51 8.75 -3.51
N ASP A 103 -12.76 9.14 -3.81
CA ASP A 103 -13.67 9.76 -2.86
C ASP A 103 -14.33 8.73 -1.92
N TRP A 104 -15.01 9.23 -0.87
CA TRP A 104 -15.65 8.37 0.12
C TRP A 104 -16.74 7.45 -0.48
N PRO A 105 -17.66 7.91 -1.35
CA PRO A 105 -18.64 7.02 -1.97
C PRO A 105 -18.00 5.84 -2.72
N ASN A 106 -16.99 6.09 -3.56
CA ASN A 106 -16.30 5.02 -4.27
C ASN A 106 -15.47 4.12 -3.33
N ALA A 107 -14.87 4.69 -2.29
CA ALA A 107 -14.15 3.93 -1.28
C ALA A 107 -15.10 2.99 -0.49
N LEU A 108 -16.30 3.44 -0.15
CA LEU A 108 -17.29 2.60 0.52
C LEU A 108 -17.76 1.45 -0.38
N ASP A 109 -17.96 1.70 -1.67
CA ASP A 109 -18.31 0.65 -2.63
C ASP A 109 -17.17 -0.34 -2.85
N LEU A 110 -15.92 0.12 -2.89
CA LEU A 110 -14.74 -0.73 -2.88
C LEU A 110 -14.70 -1.64 -1.65
N ILE A 111 -14.88 -1.07 -0.45
CA ILE A 111 -14.92 -1.83 0.81
C ILE A 111 -16.01 -2.91 0.75
N ARG A 112 -17.24 -2.55 0.37
CA ARG A 112 -18.36 -3.50 0.26
C ARG A 112 -18.05 -4.64 -0.70
N ARG A 113 -17.50 -4.35 -1.88
CA ARG A 113 -17.16 -5.35 -2.90
C ARG A 113 -16.04 -6.27 -2.43
N SER A 114 -14.98 -5.71 -1.85
CA SER A 114 -13.86 -6.49 -1.32
C SER A 114 -14.26 -7.36 -0.14
N THR A 115 -15.08 -6.86 0.79
CA THR A 115 -15.59 -7.67 1.91
C THR A 115 -16.51 -8.79 1.43
N ALA A 116 -17.37 -8.52 0.44
CA ALA A 116 -18.21 -9.55 -0.16
C ALA A 116 -17.39 -10.62 -0.88
N ALA A 117 -16.37 -10.23 -1.66
CA ALA A 117 -15.46 -11.15 -2.34
C ALA A 117 -14.66 -12.00 -1.34
N ALA A 118 -14.07 -11.37 -0.32
CA ALA A 118 -13.35 -12.07 0.74
C ALA A 118 -14.24 -13.14 1.40
N ARG A 119 -15.48 -12.79 1.76
CA ARG A 119 -16.43 -13.74 2.35
C ARG A 119 -16.79 -14.88 1.40
N ALA A 120 -17.04 -14.59 0.13
CA ALA A 120 -17.40 -15.59 -0.87
C ALA A 120 -16.26 -16.60 -1.10
N ASP A 121 -15.02 -16.12 -1.07
CA ASP A 121 -13.82 -16.91 -1.32
C ASP A 121 -13.24 -17.55 -0.04
N GLY A 122 -13.90 -17.34 1.12
CA GLY A 122 -13.51 -17.92 2.41
C GLY A 122 -12.34 -17.20 3.11
N HIS A 123 -11.99 -16.01 2.66
CA HIS A 123 -10.98 -15.15 3.27
C HIS A 123 -11.60 -14.24 4.35
N ARG A 124 -10.89 -14.06 5.48
CA ARG A 124 -11.23 -13.07 6.52
C ARG A 124 -10.14 -12.00 6.69
N ASN A 125 -9.19 -12.00 5.77
CA ASN A 125 -7.92 -11.30 5.86
C ASN A 125 -8.02 -9.93 5.19
N LEU A 126 -8.90 -9.07 5.74
CA LEU A 126 -9.12 -7.71 5.25
C LEU A 126 -9.37 -6.77 6.42
N ALA A 127 -8.88 -5.53 6.31
CA ALA A 127 -9.28 -4.40 7.15
C ALA A 127 -9.41 -3.15 6.26
N ALA A 128 -10.32 -2.24 6.60
CA ALA A 128 -10.73 -1.14 5.74
C ALA A 128 -10.47 0.23 6.38
N GLY A 129 -9.96 1.18 5.58
CA GLY A 129 -9.67 2.54 6.01
C GLY A 129 -10.93 3.36 6.34
N ALA A 130 -11.04 3.78 7.60
CA ALA A 130 -12.03 4.74 8.09
C ALA A 130 -11.35 6.07 8.43
N GLY A 131 -11.80 7.16 7.82
CA GLY A 131 -11.25 8.50 7.95
C GLY A 131 -12.34 9.55 8.05
N THR A 132 -12.01 10.77 7.62
CA THR A 132 -12.94 11.90 7.53
C THR A 132 -12.85 12.60 6.18
N ASP A 133 -12.49 11.87 5.13
CA ASP A 133 -12.14 12.41 3.81
C ASP A 133 -13.35 12.98 3.03
N HIS A 134 -14.57 12.72 3.50
CA HIS A 134 -15.80 13.36 3.01
C HIS A 134 -16.07 14.72 3.66
N LEU A 135 -15.39 15.06 4.76
CA LEU A 135 -15.44 16.37 5.40
C LEU A 135 -14.29 17.21 4.84
N ASP A 136 -14.63 18.27 4.09
CA ASP A 136 -13.62 19.23 3.62
C ASP A 136 -12.92 19.84 4.85
N PRO A 137 -11.58 19.70 4.98
CA PRO A 137 -10.86 20.30 6.08
C PRO A 137 -11.14 21.80 6.23
N ALA A 138 -11.36 22.54 5.14
CA ALA A 138 -11.67 23.98 5.17
C ALA A 138 -13.01 24.31 5.86
N GLU A 139 -13.96 23.37 5.83
CA GLU A 139 -15.29 23.49 6.44
C GLU A 139 -15.34 22.96 7.88
N ALA A 140 -14.33 22.22 8.33
CA ALA A 140 -14.25 21.73 9.70
C ALA A 140 -14.03 22.88 10.70
N THR A 141 -14.94 23.06 11.65
CA THR A 141 -14.89 24.12 12.67
C THR A 141 -14.79 23.61 14.10
N SER A 142 -14.88 22.30 14.33
CA SER A 142 -14.85 21.73 15.68
C SER A 142 -14.46 20.25 15.71
N VAL A 143 -13.89 19.82 16.83
CA VAL A 143 -13.62 18.40 17.12
C VAL A 143 -14.88 17.54 17.04
N ASP A 144 -16.04 18.07 17.47
CA ASP A 144 -17.32 17.33 17.41
C ASP A 144 -17.79 17.04 15.98
N GLN A 145 -17.48 17.91 15.01
CA GLN A 145 -17.75 17.62 13.59
C GLN A 145 -16.84 16.49 13.09
N VAL A 146 -15.57 16.48 13.48
CA VAL A 146 -14.62 15.42 13.12
C VAL A 146 -15.07 14.07 13.68
N ILE A 147 -15.51 14.02 14.95
CA ILE A 147 -16.05 12.80 15.57
C ILE A 147 -17.23 12.27 14.76
N ARG A 148 -18.20 13.13 14.40
CA ARG A 148 -19.36 12.71 13.59
C ARG A 148 -18.97 12.18 12.21
N ALA A 149 -17.98 12.80 11.57
CA ALA A 149 -17.46 12.31 10.29
C ALA A 149 -16.85 10.92 10.42
N TYR A 150 -16.04 10.67 11.46
CA TYR A 150 -15.52 9.33 11.72
C TYR A 150 -16.64 8.33 12.03
N GLU A 151 -17.62 8.69 12.86
CA GLU A 151 -18.79 7.86 13.19
C GLU A 151 -19.53 7.40 11.93
N GLU A 152 -19.76 8.29 10.96
CA GLU A 152 -20.38 7.94 9.68
C GLU A 152 -19.62 6.82 8.94
N GLN A 153 -18.30 6.94 8.82
CA GLN A 153 -17.50 5.92 8.13
C GLN A 153 -17.40 4.63 8.94
N PHE A 154 -17.25 4.72 10.27
CA PHE A 154 -17.24 3.56 11.16
C PHE A 154 -18.51 2.75 10.99
N GLU A 155 -19.68 3.38 11.12
CA GLU A 155 -20.97 2.71 10.99
C GLU A 155 -21.13 2.03 9.62
N ALA A 156 -20.74 2.71 8.54
CA ALA A 156 -20.84 2.19 7.17
C ALA A 156 -19.92 0.98 6.94
N ILE A 157 -18.68 1.02 7.45
CA ILE A 157 -17.67 -0.03 7.30
C ILE A 157 -18.03 -1.25 8.17
N GLU A 158 -18.45 -1.02 9.42
CA GLU A 158 -18.93 -2.09 10.30
C GLU A 158 -20.19 -2.77 9.73
N ALA A 159 -21.09 -2.01 9.10
CA ALA A 159 -22.25 -2.57 8.41
C ALA A 159 -21.87 -3.43 7.20
N ALA A 160 -20.78 -3.09 6.49
CA ALA A 160 -20.22 -3.94 5.45
C ALA A 160 -19.55 -5.21 6.03
N GLY A 161 -19.19 -5.19 7.33
CA GLY A 161 -18.60 -6.31 8.06
C GLY A 161 -17.08 -6.39 7.92
N ALA A 162 -16.40 -5.26 7.72
CA ALA A 162 -14.95 -5.18 7.68
C ALA A 162 -14.38 -4.64 9.01
N PRO A 163 -13.29 -5.23 9.53
CA PRO A 163 -12.45 -4.60 10.56
C PRO A 163 -11.93 -3.23 10.10
N ILE A 164 -11.70 -2.31 11.04
CA ILE A 164 -11.35 -0.93 10.73
C ILE A 164 -9.85 -0.68 10.87
N ILE A 165 -9.29 0.04 9.90
CA ILE A 165 -8.05 0.81 10.02
C ILE A 165 -8.44 2.27 10.25
N LEU A 166 -8.21 2.80 11.46
CA LEU A 166 -8.51 4.18 11.83
C LEU A 166 -7.46 5.12 11.24
N MET A 167 -7.78 5.70 10.09
CA MET A 167 -6.94 6.63 9.35
C MET A 167 -6.82 7.99 10.05
N ALA A 168 -5.68 8.65 9.87
CA ALA A 168 -5.50 10.04 10.26
C ALA A 168 -6.48 10.98 9.53
N SER A 169 -6.87 12.08 10.17
CA SER A 169 -7.84 13.05 9.66
C SER A 169 -7.21 14.42 9.40
N ARG A 170 -7.26 14.87 8.14
CA ARG A 170 -6.89 16.25 7.76
C ARG A 170 -7.72 17.30 8.51
N ALA A 171 -9.01 17.02 8.72
CA ALA A 171 -9.90 17.90 9.46
C ALA A 171 -9.48 18.00 10.93
N LEU A 172 -9.13 16.87 11.57
CA LEU A 172 -8.62 16.86 12.94
C LEU A 172 -7.31 17.63 13.07
N ALA A 173 -6.36 17.38 12.17
CA ALA A 173 -5.07 18.07 12.14
C ALA A 173 -5.24 19.60 12.10
N ARG A 174 -6.29 20.08 11.42
CA ARG A 174 -6.62 21.50 11.33
C ARG A 174 -7.29 22.07 12.59
N VAL A 175 -8.26 21.37 13.18
CA VAL A 175 -9.11 21.92 14.25
C VAL A 175 -8.62 21.63 15.66
N ALA A 176 -7.78 20.60 15.85
CA ALA A 176 -7.20 20.29 17.14
C ALA A 176 -6.24 21.40 17.58
N THR A 177 -6.33 21.80 18.84
CA THR A 177 -5.49 22.84 19.44
C THR A 177 -4.55 22.29 20.52
N SER A 178 -4.72 21.03 20.89
CA SER A 178 -3.93 20.35 21.91
C SER A 178 -3.94 18.83 21.71
N ALA A 179 -3.04 18.12 22.40
CA ALA A 179 -3.06 16.66 22.48
C ALA A 179 -4.38 16.11 23.06
N ASP A 180 -5.02 16.84 23.97
CA ASP A 180 -6.30 16.44 24.58
C ASP A 180 -7.44 16.36 23.55
N ASP A 181 -7.41 17.20 22.51
CA ASP A 181 -8.38 17.13 21.41
C ASP A 181 -8.24 15.81 20.64
N TYR A 182 -7.00 15.36 20.39
CA TYR A 182 -6.76 14.04 19.78
C TYR A 182 -7.22 12.92 20.70
N LEU A 183 -6.83 12.95 21.98
CA LEU A 183 -7.23 11.93 22.95
C LEU A 183 -8.76 11.83 23.06
N ARG A 184 -9.48 12.95 23.04
CA ARG A 184 -10.95 12.97 23.04
C ARG A 184 -11.55 12.28 21.81
N VAL A 185 -11.01 12.52 20.62
CA VAL A 185 -11.50 11.85 19.40
C VAL A 185 -11.23 10.35 19.46
N TYR A 186 -9.98 9.97 19.75
CA TYR A 186 -9.60 8.56 19.76
C TYR A 186 -10.29 7.79 20.89
N ASP A 187 -10.50 8.38 22.07
CA ASP A 187 -11.29 7.78 23.16
C ASP A 187 -12.73 7.47 22.72
N ARG A 188 -13.38 8.43 22.06
CA ARG A 188 -14.74 8.26 21.54
C ARG A 188 -14.83 7.15 20.50
N LEU A 189 -13.90 7.10 19.55
CA LEU A 189 -13.92 6.12 18.46
C LEU A 189 -13.55 4.71 18.94
N LEU A 190 -12.53 4.58 19.79
CA LEU A 190 -12.08 3.28 20.31
C LEU A 190 -13.11 2.67 21.27
N SER A 191 -13.74 3.47 22.12
CA SER A 191 -14.76 2.98 23.06
C SER A 191 -15.99 2.39 22.36
N GLN A 192 -16.37 2.91 21.19
CA GLN A 192 -17.54 2.45 20.44
C GLN A 192 -17.24 1.39 19.37
N ALA A 193 -15.98 1.23 18.95
CA ALA A 193 -15.61 0.27 17.90
C ALA A 193 -16.07 -1.15 18.27
N ARG A 194 -16.72 -1.85 17.33
CA ARG A 194 -17.26 -3.19 17.57
C ARG A 194 -16.16 -4.24 17.75
N GLU A 195 -15.09 -4.10 16.96
CA GLU A 195 -13.93 -4.98 16.94
C GLU A 195 -12.65 -4.16 17.16
N PRO A 196 -11.53 -4.78 17.57
CA PRO A 196 -10.25 -4.09 17.66
C PRO A 196 -9.86 -3.44 16.31
N VAL A 197 -9.37 -2.21 16.37
CA VAL A 197 -8.97 -1.43 15.18
C VAL A 197 -7.46 -1.41 15.02
N ILE A 198 -7.00 -1.15 13.80
CA ILE A 198 -5.61 -0.77 13.53
C ILE A 198 -5.53 0.75 13.45
N ILE A 199 -4.80 1.40 14.36
CA ILE A 199 -4.56 2.85 14.28
C ILE A 199 -3.56 3.12 13.15
N HIS A 200 -3.77 4.16 12.36
CA HIS A 200 -2.83 4.56 11.30
C HIS A 200 -2.30 5.97 11.55
N TRP A 201 -1.00 6.06 11.84
CA TRP A 201 -0.27 7.31 11.88
C TRP A 201 0.47 7.53 10.56
N LEU A 202 -0.08 8.41 9.72
CA LEU A 202 0.49 8.80 8.44
C LEU A 202 1.31 10.08 8.59
N GLY A 203 2.57 10.06 8.18
CA GLY A 203 3.45 11.23 8.20
C GLY A 203 3.16 12.23 7.07
N ASP A 204 3.64 13.46 7.26
CA ASP A 204 3.38 14.61 6.38
C ASP A 204 4.08 14.55 5.01
N MET A 205 5.10 13.71 4.85
CA MET A 205 5.73 13.39 3.56
C MET A 205 4.76 12.65 2.60
N PHE A 206 3.81 11.89 3.15
CA PHE A 206 2.72 11.30 2.38
C PHE A 206 1.58 12.29 2.18
N ASP A 207 1.22 13.04 3.23
CA ASP A 207 0.14 14.02 3.22
C ASP A 207 0.48 15.26 4.04
N PRO A 208 0.91 16.37 3.39
CA PRO A 208 1.33 17.57 4.10
C PRO A 208 0.25 18.21 4.99
N ALA A 209 -1.03 17.89 4.77
CA ALA A 209 -2.13 18.39 5.60
C ALA A 209 -2.22 17.70 6.98
N LEU A 210 -1.36 16.69 7.23
CA LEU A 210 -1.25 15.98 8.50
C LEU A 210 -0.03 16.41 9.34
N ALA A 211 0.64 17.51 8.97
CA ALA A 211 1.74 18.04 9.78
C ALA A 211 1.28 18.28 11.24
N GLY A 212 2.14 17.92 12.20
CA GLY A 212 1.84 18.06 13.63
C GLY A 212 0.77 17.10 14.17
N TYR A 213 0.42 16.03 13.45
CA TYR A 213 -0.56 15.05 13.91
C TYR A 213 -0.20 14.52 15.31
N TRP A 214 -1.23 14.31 16.15
CA TRP A 214 -1.13 14.07 17.60
C TRP A 214 -0.76 15.30 18.44
N GLY A 215 -0.74 16.50 17.86
CA GLY A 215 -0.68 17.77 18.58
C GLY A 215 0.74 18.30 18.81
N SER A 216 1.75 17.76 18.10
CA SER A 216 3.13 18.24 18.17
C SER A 216 3.90 17.91 16.91
N ASP A 217 4.80 18.81 16.50
CA ASP A 217 5.81 18.55 15.46
C ASP A 217 7.03 17.78 16.01
N ASP A 218 7.17 17.70 17.35
CA ASP A 218 8.16 16.85 17.99
C ASP A 218 7.64 15.39 18.04
N ILE A 219 8.27 14.51 17.26
CA ILE A 219 7.83 13.12 17.11
C ILE A 219 7.82 12.37 18.44
N ALA A 220 8.75 12.66 19.36
CA ALA A 220 8.75 12.02 20.68
C ALA A 220 7.51 12.40 21.50
N THR A 221 7.10 13.68 21.46
CA THR A 221 5.89 14.18 22.10
C THR A 221 4.62 13.62 21.44
N ALA A 222 4.53 13.68 20.11
CA ALA A 222 3.41 13.12 19.35
C ALA A 222 3.23 11.60 19.61
N MET A 223 4.34 10.86 19.67
CA MET A 223 4.35 9.44 20.00
C MET A 223 3.83 9.17 21.41
N ALA A 224 4.15 10.02 22.38
CA ALA A 224 3.62 9.88 23.73
C ALA A 224 2.08 9.98 23.73
N THR A 225 1.52 10.95 23.03
CA THR A 225 0.06 11.10 22.87
C THR A 225 -0.59 9.89 22.18
N ALA A 226 0.02 9.39 21.09
CA ALA A 226 -0.48 8.20 20.41
C ALA A 226 -0.45 6.95 21.32
N LEU A 227 0.62 6.78 22.09
CA LEU A 227 0.74 5.69 23.07
C LEU A 227 -0.29 5.82 24.20
N ASP A 228 -0.61 7.03 24.65
CA ASP A 228 -1.62 7.25 25.67
C ASP A 228 -3.03 6.91 25.17
N ALA A 229 -3.35 7.24 23.91
CA ALA A 229 -4.60 6.79 23.27
C ALA A 229 -4.71 5.26 23.22
N ILE A 230 -3.61 4.56 22.86
CA ILE A 230 -3.55 3.09 22.82
C ILE A 230 -3.72 2.49 24.22
N ARG A 231 -3.01 3.04 25.22
CA ARG A 231 -3.04 2.53 26.61
C ARG A 231 -4.39 2.72 27.29
N ALA A 232 -5.18 3.70 26.87
CA ALA A 232 -6.53 3.91 27.37
C ALA A 232 -7.50 2.80 26.89
N HIS A 233 -7.24 2.18 25.73
CA HIS A 233 -8.13 1.20 25.10
C HIS A 233 -7.39 -0.01 24.51
N PRO A 234 -6.53 -0.71 25.26
CA PRO A 234 -5.66 -1.75 24.70
C PRO A 234 -6.45 -2.90 24.06
N ASP A 235 -7.61 -3.26 24.63
CA ASP A 235 -8.47 -4.33 24.10
C ASP A 235 -9.24 -3.92 22.82
N LYS A 236 -9.18 -2.64 22.43
CA LYS A 236 -9.81 -2.09 21.23
C LYS A 236 -8.81 -1.78 20.13
N VAL A 237 -7.52 -2.06 20.34
CA VAL A 237 -6.46 -1.78 19.38
C VAL A 237 -5.74 -3.09 19.05
N ASP A 238 -5.96 -3.61 17.85
CA ASP A 238 -5.18 -4.75 17.33
C ASP A 238 -3.72 -4.36 17.10
N GLY A 239 -3.51 -3.14 16.59
CA GLY A 239 -2.18 -2.60 16.39
C GLY A 239 -2.15 -1.15 15.96
N ILE A 240 -0.93 -0.65 15.73
CA ILE A 240 -0.71 0.64 15.08
C ILE A 240 0.20 0.46 13.88
N LYS A 241 -0.18 1.06 12.75
CA LYS A 241 0.68 1.32 11.61
C LYS A 241 1.32 2.69 11.72
N ILE A 242 2.65 2.75 11.61
CA ILE A 242 3.40 4.02 11.55
C ILE A 242 4.07 4.21 10.18
N SER A 243 3.79 5.33 9.52
CA SER A 243 4.34 5.69 8.21
C SER A 243 5.11 7.00 8.28
N LEU A 244 6.22 6.98 9.03
CA LEU A 244 7.14 8.11 9.18
C LEU A 244 8.44 7.97 8.38
N LEU A 245 8.67 6.80 7.76
CA LEU A 245 9.89 6.46 6.98
C LEU A 245 11.19 6.59 7.78
N ASP A 246 11.11 6.34 9.08
CA ASP A 246 12.24 6.38 10.01
C ASP A 246 12.16 5.17 10.95
N ALA A 247 13.09 4.25 10.77
CA ALA A 247 13.14 2.98 11.50
C ALA A 247 13.37 3.18 13.00
N ASP A 248 14.11 4.21 13.42
CA ASP A 248 14.43 4.43 14.83
C ASP A 248 13.17 4.81 15.62
N TRP A 249 12.28 5.61 15.03
CA TRP A 249 10.99 5.94 15.64
C TRP A 249 10.07 4.73 15.74
N GLU A 250 10.01 3.87 14.73
CA GLU A 250 9.23 2.64 14.79
C GLU A 250 9.76 1.70 15.89
N ILE A 251 11.07 1.49 15.93
CA ILE A 251 11.73 0.64 16.95
C ILE A 251 11.48 1.20 18.36
N ALA A 252 11.58 2.52 18.54
CA ALA A 252 11.29 3.17 19.81
C ALA A 252 9.83 2.99 20.24
N MET A 253 8.89 3.03 19.29
CA MET A 253 7.46 2.87 19.58
C MET A 253 7.08 1.42 19.86
N ARG A 254 7.56 0.44 19.06
CA ARG A 254 7.19 -0.98 19.23
C ARG A 254 7.60 -1.54 20.60
N ARG A 255 8.70 -1.05 21.16
CA ARG A 255 9.18 -1.41 22.52
C ARG A 255 8.32 -0.83 23.65
N LYS A 256 7.42 0.11 23.36
CA LYS A 256 6.55 0.80 24.33
C LYS A 256 5.07 0.42 24.20
N LEU A 257 4.72 -0.41 23.22
CA LEU A 257 3.35 -0.87 23.02
C LEU A 257 2.88 -1.77 24.17
N PRO A 258 1.59 -1.69 24.57
CA PRO A 258 1.02 -2.66 25.51
C PRO A 258 1.10 -4.08 24.96
N ALA A 259 1.15 -5.07 25.85
CA ALA A 259 1.10 -6.47 25.45
C ALA A 259 -0.18 -6.76 24.65
N GLY A 260 -0.03 -7.48 23.53
CA GLY A 260 -1.15 -7.80 22.62
C GLY A 260 -1.38 -6.78 21.50
N VAL A 261 -0.83 -5.56 21.60
CA VAL A 261 -0.93 -4.54 20.55
C VAL A 261 0.23 -4.69 19.58
N ARG A 262 -0.07 -4.88 18.30
CA ARG A 262 0.92 -5.08 17.24
C ARG A 262 1.53 -3.76 16.77
N MET A 263 2.82 -3.80 16.41
CA MET A 263 3.41 -2.80 15.53
C MET A 263 3.28 -3.29 14.09
N TYR A 264 2.58 -2.54 13.25
CA TYR A 264 2.59 -2.74 11.80
C TYR A 264 3.56 -1.76 11.17
N THR A 265 4.63 -2.24 10.56
CA THR A 265 5.51 -1.34 9.81
C THR A 265 4.74 -0.75 8.62
N GLY A 266 4.75 0.57 8.54
CA GLY A 266 4.34 1.35 7.39
C GLY A 266 5.52 2.04 6.73
N ASP A 267 6.75 1.56 7.01
CA ASP A 267 8.00 2.08 6.49
C ASP A 267 8.44 1.30 5.25
N ASP A 268 8.04 1.80 4.08
CA ASP A 268 8.42 1.24 2.79
C ASP A 268 9.92 1.43 2.45
N PHE A 269 10.72 2.10 3.30
CA PHE A 269 12.18 2.26 3.12
C PHE A 269 12.99 1.20 3.88
N ASN A 270 12.47 0.69 5.01
CA ASN A 270 13.21 -0.12 5.97
C ASN A 270 12.48 -1.42 6.38
N PHE A 271 11.33 -1.72 5.76
CA PHE A 271 10.47 -2.87 6.08
C PHE A 271 11.20 -4.21 6.27
N ALA A 272 12.21 -4.52 5.45
CA ALA A 272 12.89 -5.82 5.55
C ALA A 272 13.57 -6.02 6.92
N GLU A 273 14.25 -4.99 7.44
CA GLU A 273 14.87 -5.01 8.76
C GLU A 273 13.82 -5.01 9.87
N LEU A 274 12.77 -4.19 9.72
CA LEU A 274 11.74 -4.01 10.75
C LEU A 274 10.89 -5.28 10.95
N ILE A 275 10.56 -5.97 9.85
CA ILE A 275 9.80 -7.24 9.86
C ILE A 275 10.64 -8.38 10.44
N LEU A 276 11.91 -8.46 10.07
CA LEU A 276 12.84 -9.44 10.63
C LEU A 276 12.95 -9.24 12.15
N GLY A 277 13.13 -8.00 12.59
CA GLY A 277 13.22 -7.62 13.99
C GLY A 277 14.63 -7.60 14.55
N ASP A 278 14.71 -7.34 15.85
CA ASP A 278 15.91 -7.32 16.67
C ASP A 278 15.75 -8.25 17.88
N GLU A 279 16.74 -8.25 18.79
CA GLU A 279 16.73 -9.08 20.01
C GLU A 279 15.54 -8.82 20.95
N GLN A 280 14.85 -7.68 20.81
CA GLN A 280 13.73 -7.28 21.66
C GLN A 280 12.37 -7.54 21.00
N GLY A 281 12.30 -7.59 19.68
CA GLY A 281 11.06 -7.89 18.97
C GLY A 281 11.09 -7.52 17.50
N TYR A 282 9.93 -7.63 16.86
CA TYR A 282 9.73 -7.39 15.43
C TYR A 282 8.46 -6.58 15.20
N SER A 283 8.28 -6.13 13.96
CA SER A 283 7.04 -5.54 13.48
C SER A 283 6.32 -6.52 12.54
N ASP A 284 4.99 -6.57 12.62
CA ASP A 284 4.13 -7.05 11.54
C ASP A 284 4.14 -6.03 10.37
N ALA A 285 3.41 -6.26 9.27
CA ALA A 285 3.48 -5.42 8.08
C ALA A 285 2.12 -4.89 7.61
N LEU A 286 2.04 -3.60 7.28
CA LEU A 286 0.94 -2.99 6.53
C LEU A 286 1.52 -1.96 5.55
N LEU A 287 1.95 -2.45 4.38
CA LEU A 287 2.83 -1.72 3.47
C LEU A 287 2.20 -1.46 2.12
N GLY A 288 2.54 -0.33 1.51
CA GLY A 288 2.17 -0.05 0.12
C GLY A 288 3.03 -0.87 -0.84
N ILE A 289 4.32 -1.05 -0.54
CA ILE A 289 5.22 -1.85 -1.39
C ILE A 289 4.79 -3.32 -1.47
N PHE A 290 4.15 -3.86 -0.43
CA PHE A 290 3.62 -5.24 -0.41
C PHE A 290 2.51 -5.47 -1.44
N ASP A 291 1.92 -4.42 -2.01
CA ASP A 291 1.16 -4.51 -3.25
C ASP A 291 2.08 -5.00 -4.39
N SER A 292 3.09 -4.21 -4.77
CA SER A 292 3.92 -4.48 -5.94
C SER A 292 4.84 -5.69 -5.81
N ILE A 293 5.24 -6.04 -4.58
CA ILE A 293 6.21 -7.13 -4.32
C ILE A 293 5.56 -8.37 -3.70
N ALA A 294 4.22 -8.48 -3.73
CA ALA A 294 3.47 -9.53 -3.02
C ALA A 294 4.05 -10.95 -3.22
N PRO A 295 4.44 -11.40 -4.43
CA PRO A 295 5.06 -12.72 -4.62
C PRO A 295 6.37 -12.91 -3.83
N ALA A 296 7.25 -11.90 -3.85
CA ALA A 296 8.51 -11.92 -3.12
C ALA A 296 8.29 -11.83 -1.61
N ALA A 297 7.37 -10.97 -1.15
CA ALA A 297 7.01 -10.87 0.25
C ALA A 297 6.44 -12.19 0.78
N SER A 298 5.54 -12.83 0.04
CA SER A 298 4.98 -14.15 0.39
C SER A 298 6.07 -15.21 0.53
N ALA A 299 6.99 -15.30 -0.45
CA ALA A 299 8.10 -16.24 -0.41
C ALA A 299 9.06 -15.97 0.76
N ALA A 300 9.41 -14.71 1.00
CA ALA A 300 10.28 -14.32 2.10
C ALA A 300 9.66 -14.64 3.46
N LEU A 301 8.38 -14.29 3.67
CA LEU A 301 7.67 -14.53 4.93
C LEU A 301 7.52 -16.03 5.22
N ALA A 302 7.35 -16.88 4.19
CA ALA A 302 7.39 -18.32 4.35
C ALA A 302 8.76 -18.81 4.85
N ARG A 303 9.87 -18.30 4.28
CA ARG A 303 11.23 -18.62 4.77
C ARG A 303 11.44 -18.17 6.20
N LEU A 304 10.97 -16.98 6.55
CA LEU A 304 11.06 -16.46 7.92
C LEU A 304 10.27 -17.32 8.91
N ALA A 305 9.09 -17.83 8.50
CA ALA A 305 8.29 -18.75 9.31
C ALA A 305 9.01 -20.08 9.58
N ASP A 306 9.81 -20.55 8.64
CA ASP A 306 10.63 -21.76 8.76
C ASP A 306 11.97 -21.53 9.50
N GLY A 307 12.23 -20.30 9.97
CA GLY A 307 13.48 -19.93 10.65
C GLY A 307 14.67 -19.68 9.72
N ASP A 308 14.45 -19.62 8.39
CA ASP A 308 15.46 -19.32 7.38
C ASP A 308 15.58 -17.80 7.16
N GLU A 309 16.19 -17.11 8.13
CA GLU A 309 16.39 -15.66 8.03
C GLU A 309 17.33 -15.26 6.86
N ALA A 310 18.26 -16.13 6.48
CA ALA A 310 19.17 -15.88 5.36
C ALA A 310 18.38 -15.88 4.04
N GLY A 311 17.49 -16.86 3.85
CA GLY A 311 16.58 -16.93 2.72
C GLY A 311 15.59 -15.77 2.69
N PHE A 312 15.06 -15.35 3.86
CA PHE A 312 14.24 -14.14 3.97
C PHE A 312 14.99 -12.91 3.44
N ARG A 313 16.21 -12.65 3.94
CA ARG A 313 17.04 -11.51 3.51
C ARG A 313 17.38 -11.59 2.02
N GLN A 314 17.79 -12.77 1.54
CA GLN A 314 18.13 -12.99 0.13
C GLN A 314 16.98 -12.63 -0.83
N ILE A 315 15.73 -12.85 -0.42
CA ILE A 315 14.56 -12.52 -1.22
C ILE A 315 14.17 -11.05 -1.08
N LEU A 316 14.14 -10.54 0.16
CA LEU A 316 13.49 -9.25 0.44
C LEU A 316 14.44 -8.05 0.32
N GLU A 317 15.72 -8.18 0.67
CA GLU A 317 16.70 -7.07 0.58
C GLU A 317 16.84 -6.50 -0.85
N PRO A 318 16.88 -7.32 -1.93
CA PRO A 318 16.91 -6.80 -3.29
C PRO A 318 15.70 -5.94 -3.69
N THR A 319 14.58 -6.08 -2.98
CA THR A 319 13.36 -5.27 -3.21
C THR A 319 13.44 -3.89 -2.56
N VAL A 320 14.33 -3.69 -1.58
CA VAL A 320 14.42 -2.44 -0.82
C VAL A 320 14.84 -1.25 -1.71
N PRO A 321 15.86 -1.34 -2.59
CA PRO A 321 16.18 -0.25 -3.52
C PRO A 321 15.03 0.12 -4.45
N LEU A 322 14.27 -0.88 -4.93
CA LEU A 322 13.06 -0.65 -5.73
C LEU A 322 12.02 0.14 -4.94
N SER A 323 11.73 -0.30 -3.72
CA SER A 323 10.78 0.36 -2.85
C SER A 323 11.16 1.81 -2.59
N ARG A 324 12.42 2.06 -2.20
CA ARG A 324 12.95 3.40 -1.97
C ARG A 324 12.83 4.29 -3.21
N LEU A 325 13.00 3.74 -4.42
CA LEU A 325 12.78 4.49 -5.65
C LEU A 325 11.29 4.83 -5.84
N ILE A 326 10.39 3.85 -5.71
CA ILE A 326 8.94 4.05 -5.86
C ILE A 326 8.44 5.14 -4.89
N PHE A 327 8.92 5.10 -3.65
CA PHE A 327 8.56 6.03 -2.58
C PHE A 327 9.47 7.27 -2.51
N ALA A 328 10.35 7.49 -3.49
CA ALA A 328 11.22 8.66 -3.51
C ALA A 328 10.43 9.98 -3.57
N ALA A 329 11.00 11.05 -3.02
CA ALA A 329 10.37 12.37 -3.03
C ALA A 329 10.00 12.84 -4.46
N PRO A 330 8.83 13.48 -4.66
CA PRO A 330 7.74 13.67 -3.70
C PRO A 330 6.96 12.35 -3.46
N THR A 331 6.95 11.89 -2.20
CA THR A 331 6.56 10.52 -1.82
C THR A 331 5.11 10.21 -2.16
N ARG A 332 4.19 11.17 -2.04
CA ARG A 332 2.76 11.00 -2.34
C ARG A 332 2.41 10.42 -3.72
N PHE A 333 3.35 10.41 -4.68
CA PHE A 333 3.19 9.81 -6.02
C PHE A 333 3.77 8.39 -6.14
N TYR A 334 4.03 7.69 -5.04
CA TYR A 334 4.48 6.29 -5.08
C TYR A 334 3.44 5.36 -5.74
N LYS A 335 2.14 5.70 -5.64
CA LYS A 335 1.03 4.96 -6.27
C LYS A 335 1.21 4.78 -7.78
N THR A 336 1.93 5.69 -8.43
CA THR A 336 2.26 5.59 -9.86
C THR A 336 3.25 4.46 -10.13
N GLY A 337 4.25 4.25 -9.25
CA GLY A 337 5.25 3.18 -9.37
C GLY A 337 4.66 1.79 -9.11
N VAL A 338 4.06 1.59 -7.92
CA VAL A 338 2.66 1.18 -7.82
C VAL A 338 2.02 0.38 -8.96
N VAL A 339 1.06 1.07 -9.57
CA VAL A 339 0.26 0.64 -10.70
C VAL A 339 1.09 0.39 -11.96
N PHE A 340 2.21 1.09 -12.16
CA PHE A 340 3.10 0.82 -13.29
C PHE A 340 3.67 -0.59 -13.25
N LEU A 341 4.08 -1.08 -12.07
CA LEU A 341 4.52 -2.47 -11.92
C LEU A 341 3.37 -3.46 -12.07
N ALA A 342 2.18 -3.13 -11.57
CA ALA A 342 0.99 -3.97 -11.76
C ALA A 342 0.68 -4.15 -13.26
N TRP A 343 0.75 -3.06 -14.03
CA TRP A 343 0.60 -3.08 -15.48
C TRP A 343 1.73 -3.84 -16.18
N LEU A 344 3.00 -3.63 -15.83
CA LEU A 344 4.10 -4.40 -16.43
C LEU A 344 3.93 -5.91 -16.24
N ASN A 345 3.46 -6.33 -15.05
CA ASN A 345 3.24 -7.73 -14.71
C ASN A 345 1.89 -8.31 -15.15
N GLY A 346 1.03 -7.51 -15.78
CA GLY A 346 -0.22 -8.01 -16.38
C GLY A 346 -1.36 -8.23 -15.41
N TYR A 347 -1.31 -7.57 -14.25
CA TYR A 347 -2.44 -7.49 -13.34
C TYR A 347 -3.51 -6.50 -13.82
N GLN A 348 -3.17 -5.65 -14.79
CA GLN A 348 -4.09 -4.80 -15.56
C GLN A 348 -3.55 -4.58 -16.98
N ASP A 349 -4.43 -4.25 -17.92
CA ASP A 349 -4.09 -4.19 -19.35
C ASP A 349 -3.66 -2.80 -19.86
N HIS A 350 -3.80 -1.77 -19.03
CA HIS A 350 -3.49 -0.37 -19.37
C HIS A 350 -2.75 0.31 -18.22
N PHE A 351 -2.09 1.43 -18.51
CA PHE A 351 -1.48 2.29 -17.50
C PHE A 351 -2.27 3.61 -17.40
N THR A 352 -3.47 3.50 -16.84
CA THR A 352 -4.36 4.63 -16.52
C THR A 352 -4.70 4.55 -15.05
N MET A 353 -4.70 5.67 -14.36
CA MET A 353 -4.98 5.76 -12.94
C MET A 353 -6.12 6.73 -12.67
N ILE A 354 -6.78 6.54 -11.53
CA ILE A 354 -7.68 7.56 -10.98
C ILE A 354 -6.88 8.86 -10.81
N GLY A 355 -7.52 10.02 -11.01
CA GLY A 355 -6.85 11.31 -10.89
C GLY A 355 -5.83 11.60 -11.99
N GLY A 356 -5.78 10.80 -13.06
CA GLY A 356 -4.78 10.92 -14.14
C GLY A 356 -3.34 10.78 -13.62
N GLN A 357 -3.12 10.02 -12.55
CA GLN A 357 -1.83 9.94 -11.86
C GLN A 357 -0.77 9.09 -12.58
N GLU A 358 -1.08 8.48 -13.73
CA GLU A 358 -0.10 7.79 -14.58
C GLU A 358 1.03 8.72 -15.04
N SER A 359 0.79 10.04 -15.09
CA SER A 359 1.78 11.05 -15.49
C SER A 359 2.54 11.69 -14.31
N ALA A 360 2.31 11.23 -13.07
CA ALA A 360 2.90 11.87 -11.89
C ALA A 360 4.39 11.52 -11.64
N ARG A 361 4.93 10.58 -12.42
CA ARG A 361 6.36 10.22 -12.41
C ARG A 361 6.93 10.30 -13.82
N SER A 362 8.20 10.71 -13.93
CA SER A 362 8.86 10.86 -15.22
C SER A 362 9.13 9.51 -15.89
N VAL A 363 9.30 9.51 -17.22
CA VAL A 363 9.75 8.35 -18.00
C VAL A 363 10.99 7.72 -17.38
N ARG A 364 12.01 8.53 -17.07
CA ARG A 364 13.25 8.06 -16.43
C ARG A 364 13.01 7.40 -15.07
N HIS A 365 12.07 7.92 -14.27
CA HIS A 365 11.72 7.29 -13.01
C HIS A 365 11.10 5.91 -13.25
N LEU A 366 10.12 5.80 -14.15
CA LEU A 366 9.40 4.54 -14.41
C LEU A 366 10.29 3.50 -15.11
N THR A 367 11.21 3.89 -15.99
CA THR A 367 12.21 2.96 -16.54
C THR A 367 13.20 2.47 -15.47
N ASN A 368 13.56 3.32 -14.51
CA ASN A 368 14.37 2.91 -13.37
C ASN A 368 13.62 1.94 -12.44
N VAL A 369 12.31 2.14 -12.26
CA VAL A 369 11.42 1.21 -11.55
C VAL A 369 11.43 -0.16 -12.25
N ALA A 370 11.27 -0.20 -13.57
CA ALA A 370 11.35 -1.45 -14.34
C ALA A 370 12.71 -2.17 -14.17
N ARG A 371 13.83 -1.43 -14.24
CA ARG A 371 15.18 -1.99 -14.05
C ARG A 371 15.38 -2.58 -12.66
N LEU A 372 14.94 -1.87 -11.62
CA LEU A 372 15.06 -2.35 -10.24
C LEU A 372 14.10 -3.51 -9.95
N ALA A 373 12.91 -3.54 -10.56
CA ALA A 373 12.00 -4.68 -10.48
C ALA A 373 12.58 -5.93 -11.14
N ASP A 374 13.27 -5.78 -12.28
CA ASP A 374 14.02 -6.86 -12.90
C ASP A 374 15.15 -7.38 -12.01
N THR A 375 15.94 -6.46 -11.45
CA THR A 375 17.04 -6.78 -10.51
C THR A 375 16.52 -7.53 -9.28
N ALA A 376 15.36 -7.13 -8.77
CA ALA A 376 14.67 -7.76 -7.65
C ALA A 376 13.90 -9.05 -8.04
N ARG A 377 13.98 -9.49 -9.31
CA ARG A 377 13.33 -10.71 -9.84
C ARG A 377 11.80 -10.67 -9.74
N LEU A 378 11.19 -9.49 -9.92
CA LEU A 378 9.74 -9.28 -9.78
C LEU A 378 8.97 -9.27 -11.11
N ILE A 379 9.66 -9.37 -12.25
CA ILE A 379 9.03 -9.38 -13.57
C ILE A 379 8.52 -10.78 -13.89
N VAL A 380 7.19 -10.95 -13.92
CA VAL A 380 6.53 -12.25 -14.10
C VAL A 380 6.74 -12.79 -15.52
N ASP A 381 6.46 -11.96 -16.53
CA ASP A 381 6.61 -12.28 -17.94
C ASP A 381 7.51 -11.22 -18.61
N PRO A 382 8.82 -11.48 -18.76
CA PRO A 382 9.75 -10.54 -19.38
C PRO A 382 9.44 -10.20 -20.84
N GLU A 383 8.77 -11.07 -21.59
CA GLU A 383 8.39 -10.80 -22.99
C GLU A 383 7.22 -9.81 -23.01
N GLN A 384 6.19 -10.05 -22.21
CA GLN A 384 5.06 -9.13 -22.07
C GLN A 384 5.50 -7.77 -21.50
N ALA A 385 6.36 -7.77 -20.48
CA ALA A 385 6.91 -6.54 -19.90
C ALA A 385 7.74 -5.75 -20.94
N THR A 386 8.49 -6.44 -21.81
CA THR A 386 9.20 -5.82 -22.94
C THR A 386 8.23 -5.12 -23.89
N VAL A 387 7.15 -5.79 -24.30
CA VAL A 387 6.14 -5.22 -25.21
C VAL A 387 5.47 -3.99 -24.60
N ARG A 388 5.07 -4.06 -23.33
CA ARG A 388 4.44 -2.94 -22.62
C ARG A 388 5.39 -1.77 -22.46
N LEU A 389 6.60 -2.01 -21.95
CA LEU A 389 7.59 -0.94 -21.76
C LEU A 389 7.96 -0.28 -23.10
N LYS A 390 8.07 -1.04 -24.18
CA LYS A 390 8.27 -0.49 -25.52
C LYS A 390 7.11 0.42 -25.96
N ALA A 391 5.86 0.02 -25.73
CA ALA A 391 4.70 0.85 -26.06
C ALA A 391 4.70 2.15 -25.23
N TYR A 392 5.03 2.08 -23.95
CA TYR A 392 5.17 3.27 -23.09
C TYR A 392 6.27 4.21 -23.57
N LEU A 393 7.42 3.68 -24.00
CA LEU A 393 8.52 4.48 -24.55
C LEU A 393 8.14 5.13 -25.87
N ALA A 394 7.46 4.41 -26.76
CA ALA A 394 7.04 4.91 -28.06
C ALA A 394 6.10 6.12 -27.95
N VAL A 395 5.14 6.11 -27.02
CA VAL A 395 4.25 7.28 -26.80
C VAL A 395 5.00 8.49 -26.22
N HIS A 396 6.20 8.28 -25.68
CA HIS A 396 7.12 9.32 -25.22
C HIS A 396 8.21 9.67 -26.25
N GLY A 397 8.11 9.18 -27.49
CA GLY A 397 9.03 9.48 -28.58
C GLY A 397 10.38 8.78 -28.47
N ILE A 398 10.44 7.60 -27.81
CA ILE A 398 11.63 6.77 -27.71
C ILE A 398 11.37 5.44 -28.43
N ASP A 399 12.14 5.18 -29.49
CA ASP A 399 12.00 4.01 -30.37
C ASP A 399 12.85 2.79 -29.97
#